data_AF-A0A1M5MSG8-F1
#
_entry.id   AF-A0A1M5MSG8-F1
#
_cell.length_a   1.000
_cell.length_b   1.000
_cell.length_c   1.000
_cell.angle_alpha   90.00
_cell.angle_beta   90.00
_cell.angle_gamma   90.00
#
_symmetry.space_group_name_H-M   'P 1'
#
loop_
_entity.id
_entity.type
_entity.pdbx_description
1 polymer ?
#
loop_
_entity_poly.entity_id
_entity_poly.type
_entity_poly.pdbx_seq_one_letter_code
_entity_poly.pdbx_strand_id
1 'polypeptide(L)'
;MSKLLSNSILCLVFFIGVIHTISAQKKIYKTLPDVLIASGNKSVEYKKFVSDNNIKLVSFVNDRQFLDEKIEFAFNPEYLREQVRLAYPDPKAKGMAYIDLEYPYLEYLMNEDVSSDNFKKSLKLFLGVLKFVKTERPDVKWGYYAIPFTSYWERKPDFFERHKKVQEIINNSDVLFPSIYIFYNNTDFAAENIDYLKDNTKEMIRIGKIYNKKVYPFIMSRYHPSTAKIGNGRISTENFRTYVSEMMKTDYKGKKVDGIVLWNFDDYSYRINEPKIHEEFSKSKINFDKFYDSYIISLLNIMIKER
;
A
#
# COMPACT_ATOMS: atom_id res chain seq x y z
N MET A 1 -65.72 28.47 -56.64
CA MET A 1 -66.47 27.32 -56.13
C MET A 1 -65.51 26.45 -55.32
N SER A 2 -65.94 26.11 -54.09
CA SER A 2 -65.38 25.16 -53.09
C SER A 2 -63.86 25.16 -52.84
N LYS A 3 -63.37 25.69 -51.71
CA LYS A 3 -63.38 25.14 -50.34
C LYS A 3 -62.46 23.92 -50.11
N LEU A 4 -61.44 24.19 -49.28
CA LEU A 4 -61.09 23.52 -48.02
C LEU A 4 -60.03 22.40 -48.00
N LEU A 5 -59.14 22.59 -47.00
CA LEU A 5 -58.29 21.67 -46.23
C LEU A 5 -56.86 21.46 -46.76
N SER A 6 -55.79 21.52 -45.96
CA SER A 6 -55.57 21.97 -44.57
C SER A 6 -54.07 21.91 -44.29
N ASN A 7 -53.57 22.78 -43.38
CA ASN A 7 -52.55 22.49 -42.36
C ASN A 7 -51.11 22.19 -42.86
N SER A 8 -50.01 22.81 -42.42
CA SER A 8 -49.74 23.67 -41.26
C SER A 8 -48.39 24.39 -41.44
N ILE A 9 -48.39 25.67 -41.09
CA ILE A 9 -47.38 26.41 -40.29
C ILE A 9 -45.95 25.86 -40.28
N LEU A 10 -45.01 26.64 -40.84
CA LEU A 10 -43.61 26.63 -40.45
C LEU A 10 -43.12 28.09 -40.26
N CYS A 11 -43.26 28.59 -39.04
CA CYS A 11 -42.58 29.81 -38.60
C CYS A 11 -41.12 29.47 -38.29
N LEU A 12 -40.19 29.90 -39.15
CA LEU A 12 -38.76 29.86 -38.84
C LEU A 12 -38.41 31.11 -38.02
N VAL A 13 -38.30 30.96 -36.70
CA VAL A 13 -37.67 31.95 -35.82
C VAL A 13 -36.21 31.54 -35.63
N PHE A 14 -35.30 32.36 -36.15
CA PHE A 14 -33.86 32.25 -35.90
C PHE A 14 -33.56 32.60 -34.44
N PHE A 15 -33.30 31.60 -33.60
CA PHE A 15 -32.64 31.80 -32.30
C PHE A 15 -31.14 31.56 -32.46
N ILE A 16 -30.37 32.64 -32.48
CA ILE A 16 -28.90 32.61 -32.34
C ILE A 16 -28.60 32.31 -30.87
N GLY A 17 -28.41 31.02 -30.56
CA GLY A 17 -27.94 30.57 -29.26
C GLY A 17 -26.44 30.83 -29.13
N VAL A 18 -26.06 31.85 -28.35
CA VAL A 18 -24.68 32.05 -27.88
C VAL A 18 -24.35 30.93 -26.90
N ILE A 19 -23.64 29.91 -27.37
CA ILE A 19 -23.06 28.86 -26.52
C ILE A 19 -21.92 29.52 -25.73
N HIS A 20 -22.22 29.96 -24.51
CA HIS A 20 -21.18 30.22 -23.51
C HIS A 20 -20.62 28.86 -23.08
N THR A 21 -19.47 28.48 -23.66
CA THR A 21 -18.63 27.43 -23.09
C THR A 21 -18.11 27.90 -21.75
N ILE A 22 -18.87 27.63 -20.68
CA ILE A 22 -18.35 27.71 -19.31
C ILE A 22 -17.34 26.57 -19.19
N SER A 23 -16.09 26.87 -19.52
CA SER A 23 -14.95 26.06 -19.12
C SER A 23 -14.85 26.14 -17.60
N ALA A 24 -15.53 25.21 -16.91
CA ALA A 24 -15.29 24.97 -15.50
C ALA A 24 -13.84 24.51 -15.36
N GLN A 25 -12.93 25.46 -15.09
CA GLN A 25 -11.60 25.16 -14.57
C GLN A 25 -11.81 24.45 -13.23
N LYS A 26 -11.84 23.11 -13.28
CA LYS A 26 -11.79 22.27 -12.09
C LYS A 26 -10.49 22.64 -11.39
N LYS A 27 -10.58 23.41 -10.31
CA LYS A 27 -9.45 23.68 -9.42
C LYS A 27 -8.91 22.30 -9.02
N ILE A 28 -7.75 21.93 -9.56
CA ILE A 28 -7.06 20.70 -9.17
C ILE A 28 -6.51 20.99 -7.78
N TYR A 29 -7.30 20.70 -6.75
CA TYR A 29 -6.76 20.62 -5.40
C TYR A 29 -5.75 19.49 -5.41
N LYS A 30 -4.47 19.83 -5.25
CA LYS A 30 -3.40 18.85 -5.10
C LYS A 30 -3.67 18.13 -3.78
N THR A 31 -4.29 16.95 -3.86
CA THR A 31 -4.55 16.11 -2.69
C THR A 31 -3.21 15.69 -2.11
N LEU A 32 -2.97 16.02 -0.85
CA LEU A 32 -1.78 15.57 -0.13
C LEU A 32 -1.80 14.03 -0.04
N PRO A 33 -0.65 13.35 -0.12
CA PRO A 33 -0.55 11.93 0.13
C PRO A 33 -1.12 11.54 1.49
N ASP A 34 -1.80 10.40 1.56
CA ASP A 34 -2.31 9.85 2.81
C ASP A 34 -1.17 9.36 3.71
N VAL A 35 -1.38 9.44 5.03
CA VAL A 35 -0.55 8.75 6.03
C VAL A 35 -1.35 7.56 6.55
N LEU A 36 -0.75 6.38 6.47
CA LEU A 36 -1.38 5.13 6.89
C LEU A 36 -0.45 4.36 7.83
N ILE A 37 -1.04 3.46 8.60
CA ILE A 37 -0.30 2.57 9.51
C ILE A 37 -0.91 1.18 9.55
N ALA A 38 -0.03 0.17 9.51
CA ALA A 38 -0.32 -1.21 9.83
C ALA A 38 0.43 -1.53 11.14
N SER A 39 -0.29 -1.62 12.25
CA SER A 39 0.27 -1.86 13.58
C SER A 39 -0.70 -2.62 14.46
N GLY A 40 -0.17 -3.49 15.31
CA GLY A 40 -0.91 -4.19 16.36
C GLY A 40 -1.20 -3.34 17.61
N ASN A 41 -0.79 -2.06 17.64
CA ASN A 41 -0.96 -1.20 18.81
C ASN A 41 -2.43 -0.94 19.15
N LYS A 42 -2.80 -1.18 20.42
CA LYS A 42 -4.17 -1.06 20.94
C LYS A 42 -4.34 0.03 22.00
N SER A 43 -3.29 0.78 22.34
CA SER A 43 -3.34 1.77 23.41
C SER A 43 -4.36 2.88 23.13
N VAL A 44 -4.88 3.50 24.19
CA VAL A 44 -5.86 4.59 24.08
C VAL A 44 -5.21 5.85 23.50
N GLU A 45 -3.98 6.15 23.91
CA GLU A 45 -3.23 7.33 23.45
C GLU A 45 -2.93 7.24 21.95
N TYR A 46 -2.41 6.10 21.50
CA TYR A 46 -2.16 5.82 20.08
C TYR A 46 -3.44 5.94 19.25
N LYS A 47 -4.53 5.28 19.67
CA LYS A 47 -5.83 5.33 18.96
C LYS A 47 -6.36 6.75 18.87
N LYS A 48 -6.24 7.54 19.95
CA LYS A 48 -6.64 8.94 19.97
C LYS A 48 -5.81 9.74 18.97
N PHE A 49 -4.49 9.59 18.98
CA PHE A 49 -3.60 10.29 18.05
C PHE A 49 -3.91 9.96 16.58
N VAL A 50 -4.09 8.68 16.25
CA VAL A 50 -4.46 8.22 14.90
C VAL A 50 -5.78 8.85 14.45
N SER A 51 -6.79 8.84 15.32
CA SER A 51 -8.10 9.44 15.04
C SER A 51 -8.02 10.96 14.85
N ASP A 52 -7.38 11.67 15.77
CA ASP A 52 -7.27 13.14 15.75
C ASP A 52 -6.55 13.64 14.49
N ASN A 53 -5.62 12.85 13.94
CA ASN A 53 -4.82 13.19 12.77
C ASN A 53 -5.33 12.58 11.45
N ASN A 54 -6.49 11.91 11.47
CA ASN A 54 -7.09 11.24 10.30
C ASN A 54 -6.10 10.26 9.61
N ILE A 55 -5.34 9.52 10.41
CA ILE A 55 -4.42 8.49 9.94
C ILE A 55 -5.22 7.24 9.65
N LYS A 56 -5.06 6.65 8.47
CA LYS A 56 -5.83 5.47 8.07
C LYS A 56 -5.15 4.20 8.58
N LEU A 57 -5.92 3.35 9.27
CA LEU A 57 -5.48 2.02 9.63
C LEU A 57 -5.56 1.08 8.42
N VAL A 58 -4.55 0.25 8.23
CA VAL A 58 -4.53 -0.81 7.22
C VAL A 58 -4.54 -2.15 7.94
N SER A 59 -5.61 -2.92 7.75
CA SER A 59 -5.74 -4.28 8.29
C SER A 59 -5.08 -5.30 7.35
N PHE A 60 -5.01 -6.56 7.77
CA PHE A 60 -4.43 -7.61 6.93
C PHE A 60 -5.03 -8.99 7.18
N VAL A 61 -4.74 -9.90 6.26
CA VAL A 61 -4.86 -11.36 6.45
C VAL A 61 -3.51 -11.98 6.10
N ASN A 62 -3.04 -12.96 6.88
CA ASN A 62 -1.71 -13.56 6.72
C ASN A 62 -1.79 -15.05 6.35
N ASP A 63 -0.96 -15.46 5.41
CA ASP A 63 -0.97 -16.79 4.80
C ASP A 63 -0.84 -17.96 5.79
N ARG A 64 -0.04 -17.80 6.84
CA ARG A 64 0.10 -18.80 7.92
C ARG A 64 -1.20 -19.10 8.65
N GLN A 65 -2.20 -18.24 8.50
CA GLN A 65 -3.48 -18.35 9.19
C GLN A 65 -4.61 -18.87 8.30
N PHE A 66 -4.42 -18.91 6.97
CA PHE A 66 -5.51 -19.27 6.05
C PHE A 66 -5.13 -20.25 4.94
N LEU A 67 -3.84 -20.51 4.71
CA LEU A 67 -3.45 -21.52 3.72
C LEU A 67 -3.91 -22.92 4.14
N ASP A 68 -4.18 -23.76 3.14
CA ASP A 68 -4.50 -25.16 3.40
C ASP A 68 -3.22 -25.92 3.76
N GLU A 69 -3.18 -26.51 4.95
CA GLU A 69 -2.02 -27.23 5.47
C GLU A 69 -1.74 -28.55 4.73
N LYS A 70 -2.72 -29.07 3.98
CA LYS A 70 -2.65 -30.38 3.31
C LYS A 70 -2.57 -30.27 1.79
N ILE A 71 -3.01 -29.15 1.23
CA ILE A 71 -3.11 -28.95 -0.21
C ILE A 71 -2.26 -27.73 -0.59
N GLU A 72 -1.13 -27.98 -1.25
CA GLU A 72 -0.30 -26.92 -1.81
C GLU A 72 -1.08 -26.04 -2.79
N PHE A 73 -0.72 -24.76 -2.85
CA PHE A 73 -1.37 -23.78 -3.73
C PHE A 73 -2.89 -23.62 -3.47
N ALA A 74 -3.35 -23.93 -2.26
CA ALA A 74 -4.73 -23.74 -1.84
C ALA A 74 -4.82 -22.98 -0.52
N PHE A 75 -5.96 -22.33 -0.32
CA PHE A 75 -6.35 -21.75 0.96
C PHE A 75 -7.57 -22.47 1.51
N ASN A 76 -7.70 -22.51 2.83
CA ASN A 76 -8.90 -22.98 3.49
C ASN A 76 -9.95 -21.84 3.55
N PRO A 77 -11.12 -21.98 2.92
CA PRO A 77 -12.13 -20.91 2.89
C PRO A 77 -12.66 -20.50 4.25
N GLU A 78 -12.80 -21.43 5.20
CA GLU A 78 -13.30 -21.11 6.54
C GLU A 78 -12.25 -20.32 7.33
N TYR A 79 -10.98 -20.71 7.25
CA TYR A 79 -9.90 -19.99 7.92
C TYR A 79 -9.71 -18.59 7.32
N LEU A 80 -9.75 -18.46 5.99
CA LEU A 80 -9.67 -17.14 5.35
C LEU A 80 -10.87 -16.25 5.75
N ARG A 81 -12.07 -16.82 5.82
CA ARG A 81 -13.26 -16.09 6.28
C ARG A 81 -13.12 -15.62 7.72
N GLU A 82 -12.57 -16.45 8.60
CA GLU A 82 -12.28 -16.07 9.99
C GLU A 82 -11.30 -14.90 10.05
N GLN A 83 -10.19 -14.96 9.31
CA GLN A 83 -9.22 -13.85 9.26
C GLN A 83 -9.83 -12.56 8.71
N VAL A 84 -10.68 -12.64 7.68
CA VAL A 84 -11.41 -11.47 7.15
C VAL A 84 -12.35 -10.88 8.20
N ARG A 85 -13.03 -11.71 9.00
CA ARG A 85 -13.91 -11.25 10.11
C ARG A 85 -13.11 -10.62 11.25
N LEU A 86 -11.93 -11.13 11.56
CA LEU A 86 -11.04 -10.52 12.55
C LEU A 86 -10.51 -9.16 12.08
N ALA A 87 -10.13 -9.06 10.81
CA ALA A 87 -9.67 -7.81 10.21
C ALA A 87 -10.77 -6.75 10.09
N TYR A 88 -12.00 -7.18 9.74
CA TYR A 88 -13.19 -6.35 9.60
C TYR A 88 -14.44 -7.05 10.15
N PRO A 89 -14.76 -6.87 11.44
CA PRO A 89 -15.93 -7.51 12.05
C PRO A 89 -17.25 -7.12 11.40
N ASP A 90 -17.40 -5.84 11.03
CA ASP A 90 -18.57 -5.34 10.30
C ASP A 90 -18.50 -5.72 8.81
N PRO A 91 -19.48 -6.46 8.25
CA PRO A 91 -19.56 -6.79 6.83
C PRO A 91 -19.61 -5.57 5.90
N LYS A 92 -20.07 -4.41 6.39
CA LYS A 92 -20.17 -3.15 5.64
C LYS A 92 -19.01 -2.19 5.92
N ALA A 93 -17.98 -2.67 6.62
CA ALA A 93 -16.82 -1.85 6.91
C ALA A 93 -16.17 -1.35 5.61
N LYS A 94 -15.68 -0.12 5.67
CA LYS A 94 -14.85 0.50 4.64
C LYS A 94 -13.43 0.60 5.16
N GLY A 95 -12.46 0.46 4.28
CA GLY A 95 -11.06 0.55 4.67
C GLY A 95 -10.12 0.08 3.59
N MET A 96 -8.88 -0.14 3.99
CA MET A 96 -7.82 -0.71 3.17
C MET A 96 -7.20 -1.89 3.89
N ALA A 97 -6.93 -2.95 3.14
CA ALA A 97 -6.34 -4.15 3.68
C ALA A 97 -5.34 -4.77 2.71
N TYR A 98 -4.27 -5.32 3.24
CA TYR A 98 -3.33 -6.09 2.45
C TYR A 98 -3.47 -7.59 2.73
N ILE A 99 -3.19 -8.38 1.70
CA ILE A 99 -3.04 -9.83 1.80
C ILE A 99 -1.55 -10.10 1.89
N ASP A 100 -1.15 -10.71 2.99
CA ASP A 100 0.22 -11.10 3.29
C ASP A 100 0.40 -12.56 2.91
N LEU A 101 0.70 -12.79 1.63
CA LEU A 101 0.92 -14.10 1.03
C LEU A 101 2.30 -14.10 0.39
N GLU A 102 3.25 -14.73 1.08
CA GLU A 102 4.68 -14.63 0.77
C GLU A 102 5.23 -15.99 0.32
N TYR A 103 6.20 -16.53 1.05
CA TYR A 103 6.96 -17.71 0.68
C TYR A 103 6.10 -19.00 0.71
N PRO A 104 6.26 -19.92 -0.27
CA PRO A 104 7.11 -19.81 -1.47
C PRO A 104 6.39 -19.16 -2.67
N TYR A 105 5.09 -18.91 -2.55
CA TYR A 105 4.24 -18.59 -3.70
C TYR A 105 4.55 -17.25 -4.36
N LEU A 106 4.90 -16.24 -3.56
CA LEU A 106 5.34 -14.93 -4.03
C LEU A 106 6.67 -15.02 -4.78
N GLU A 107 7.59 -15.87 -4.32
CA GLU A 107 8.87 -16.10 -5.01
C GLU A 107 8.67 -16.78 -6.35
N TYR A 108 7.73 -17.73 -6.47
CA TYR A 108 7.38 -18.31 -7.77
C TYR A 108 6.85 -17.25 -8.74
N LEU A 109 6.01 -16.33 -8.26
CA LEU A 109 5.54 -15.19 -9.07
C LEU A 109 6.68 -14.26 -9.48
N MET A 110 7.64 -14.02 -8.60
CA MET A 110 8.76 -13.11 -8.86
C MET A 110 9.81 -13.74 -9.80
N ASN A 111 10.18 -14.99 -9.57
CA ASN A 111 11.39 -15.57 -10.14
C ASN A 111 11.14 -16.58 -11.27
N GLU A 112 10.00 -17.27 -11.30
CA GLU A 112 9.78 -18.32 -12.31
C GLU A 112 9.21 -17.79 -13.63
N ASP A 113 9.38 -18.60 -14.68
CA ASP A 113 8.80 -18.32 -16.00
C ASP A 113 7.27 -18.46 -15.99
N VAL A 114 6.58 -17.66 -16.80
CA VAL A 114 5.10 -17.67 -16.88
C VAL A 114 4.51 -19.00 -17.33
N SER A 115 5.31 -19.82 -18.02
CA SER A 115 4.91 -21.16 -18.45
C SER A 115 5.06 -22.23 -17.36
N SER A 116 5.77 -21.94 -16.26
CA SER A 116 5.99 -22.92 -15.19
C SER A 116 4.72 -23.26 -14.43
N ASP A 117 4.66 -24.49 -13.91
CA ASP A 117 3.51 -24.93 -13.12
C ASP A 117 3.38 -24.16 -11.81
N ASN A 118 4.50 -23.87 -11.12
CA ASN A 118 4.45 -23.10 -9.87
C ASN A 118 3.98 -21.68 -10.12
N PHE A 119 4.43 -21.01 -11.18
CA PHE A 119 3.95 -19.67 -11.53
C PHE A 119 2.44 -19.68 -11.75
N LYS A 120 1.93 -20.60 -12.59
CA LYS A 120 0.49 -20.70 -12.89
C LYS A 120 -0.34 -21.02 -11.66
N LYS A 121 0.11 -21.94 -10.81
CA LYS A 121 -0.58 -22.31 -9.58
C LYS A 121 -0.55 -21.18 -8.55
N SER A 122 0.58 -20.49 -8.37
CA SER A 122 0.66 -19.29 -7.53
C SER A 122 -0.25 -18.18 -8.03
N LEU A 123 -0.25 -17.90 -9.34
CA LEU A 123 -1.14 -16.89 -9.92
C LEU A 123 -2.61 -17.23 -9.61
N LYS A 124 -3.01 -18.49 -9.78
CA LYS A 124 -4.36 -18.96 -9.43
C LYS A 124 -4.66 -18.81 -7.94
N LEU A 125 -3.71 -19.14 -7.06
CA LEU A 125 -3.87 -18.97 -5.61
C LEU A 125 -4.11 -17.50 -5.25
N PHE A 126 -3.26 -16.59 -5.73
CA PHE A 126 -3.40 -15.16 -5.47
C PHE A 126 -4.75 -14.64 -6.00
N LEU A 127 -5.12 -14.94 -7.25
CA LEU A 127 -6.41 -14.49 -7.77
C LEU A 127 -7.61 -15.09 -7.00
N GLY A 128 -7.49 -16.33 -6.54
CA GLY A 128 -8.49 -17.01 -5.73
C GLY A 128 -8.70 -16.34 -4.37
N VAL A 129 -7.61 -16.09 -3.63
CA VAL A 129 -7.65 -15.41 -2.32
C VAL A 129 -8.21 -14.00 -2.47
N LEU A 130 -7.74 -13.23 -3.46
CA LEU A 130 -8.22 -11.87 -3.72
C LEU A 130 -9.72 -11.84 -4.03
N LYS A 131 -10.19 -12.75 -4.88
CA LYS A 131 -11.62 -12.87 -5.18
C LYS A 131 -12.43 -13.18 -3.92
N PHE A 132 -11.92 -14.08 -3.07
CA PHE A 132 -12.59 -14.49 -1.84
C PHE A 132 -12.73 -13.32 -0.85
N VAL A 133 -11.63 -12.64 -0.51
CA VAL A 133 -11.67 -11.53 0.47
C VAL A 133 -12.53 -10.36 -0.01
N LYS A 134 -12.52 -10.07 -1.32
CA LYS A 134 -13.39 -9.04 -1.92
C LYS A 134 -14.87 -9.44 -1.89
N THR A 135 -15.18 -10.72 -1.98
CA THR A 135 -16.57 -11.22 -1.85
C THR A 135 -17.05 -11.09 -0.41
N GLU A 136 -16.20 -11.43 0.57
CA GLU A 136 -16.53 -11.34 1.99
C GLU A 136 -16.62 -9.87 2.47
N ARG A 137 -15.80 -8.96 1.94
CA ARG A 137 -15.79 -7.52 2.28
C ARG A 137 -15.66 -6.66 1.01
N PRO A 138 -16.77 -6.41 0.29
CA PRO A 138 -16.75 -5.72 -1.01
C PRO A 138 -16.40 -4.23 -0.93
N ASP A 139 -16.63 -3.60 0.24
CA ASP A 139 -16.38 -2.18 0.47
C ASP A 139 -14.97 -1.89 1.02
N VAL A 140 -14.22 -2.92 1.40
CA VAL A 140 -12.80 -2.83 1.76
C VAL A 140 -11.96 -2.89 0.47
N LYS A 141 -10.92 -2.06 0.40
CA LYS A 141 -9.99 -2.04 -0.73
C LYS A 141 -8.83 -3.01 -0.46
N TRP A 142 -8.72 -4.03 -1.30
CA TRP A 142 -7.75 -5.10 -1.14
C TRP A 142 -6.58 -4.99 -2.12
N GLY A 143 -5.38 -5.30 -1.64
CA GLY A 143 -4.16 -5.43 -2.44
C GLY A 143 -3.22 -6.45 -1.83
N TYR A 144 -2.18 -6.85 -2.55
CA TYR A 144 -1.14 -7.73 -2.02
C TYR A 144 0.03 -6.92 -1.48
N TYR A 145 0.57 -7.34 -0.34
CA TYR A 145 1.87 -6.87 0.11
C TYR A 145 2.94 -7.17 -0.97
N ALA A 146 3.91 -6.27 -1.10
CA ALA A 146 5.04 -6.32 -2.04
C ALA A 146 4.68 -6.30 -3.54
N ILE A 147 3.39 -6.19 -3.94
CA ILE A 147 2.98 -6.11 -5.35
C ILE A 147 2.49 -4.67 -5.68
N PRO A 148 3.06 -4.01 -6.71
CA PRO A 148 4.09 -4.50 -7.64
C PRO A 148 5.46 -4.65 -6.98
N PHE A 149 6.26 -5.58 -7.52
CA PHE A 149 7.59 -5.85 -6.99
C PHE A 149 8.53 -4.67 -7.14
N THR A 150 9.43 -4.57 -6.17
CA THR A 150 10.51 -3.58 -6.08
C THR A 150 11.80 -4.31 -5.78
N SER A 151 12.93 -3.63 -5.92
CA SER A 151 14.21 -4.21 -5.53
C SER A 151 15.16 -3.13 -5.02
N TYR A 152 15.86 -3.45 -3.94
CA TYR A 152 16.99 -2.64 -3.48
C TYR A 152 18.14 -2.67 -4.49
N TRP A 153 18.36 -3.84 -5.12
CA TRP A 153 19.51 -4.09 -5.98
C TRP A 153 19.22 -3.80 -7.46
N GLU A 154 18.04 -4.17 -7.93
CA GLU A 154 17.68 -4.12 -9.35
C GLU A 154 16.72 -2.97 -9.62
N ARG A 155 17.29 -1.79 -9.82
CA ARG A 155 16.53 -0.53 -9.96
C ARG A 155 16.25 -0.13 -11.42
N LYS A 156 16.66 -0.95 -12.38
CA LYS A 156 16.57 -0.65 -13.80
C LYS A 156 15.16 -0.94 -14.34
N PRO A 157 14.71 -0.25 -15.42
CA PRO A 157 13.38 -0.47 -15.99
C PRO A 157 13.09 -1.92 -16.40
N ASP A 158 14.10 -2.69 -16.81
CA ASP A 158 13.97 -4.10 -17.20
C ASP A 158 13.44 -4.98 -16.06
N PHE A 159 13.80 -4.71 -14.81
CA PHE A 159 13.24 -5.36 -13.62
C PHE A 159 11.71 -5.16 -13.59
N PHE A 160 11.22 -3.95 -13.77
CA PHE A 160 9.79 -3.68 -13.70
C PHE A 160 9.04 -4.25 -14.91
N GLU A 161 9.68 -4.24 -16.08
CA GLU A 161 9.10 -4.76 -17.31
C GLU A 161 8.99 -6.30 -17.30
N ARG A 162 10.00 -7.04 -16.82
CA ARG A 162 9.92 -8.50 -16.68
C ARG A 162 8.91 -8.95 -15.61
N HIS A 163 8.65 -8.10 -14.61
CA HIS A 163 7.63 -8.35 -13.59
C HIS A 163 6.21 -7.93 -14.01
N LYS A 164 5.99 -7.48 -15.25
CA LYS A 164 4.63 -7.33 -15.81
C LYS A 164 3.83 -8.64 -15.82
N LYS A 165 4.48 -9.80 -15.66
CA LYS A 165 3.81 -11.09 -15.52
C LYS A 165 2.77 -11.17 -14.40
N VAL A 166 2.85 -10.33 -13.36
CA VAL A 166 1.81 -10.23 -12.30
C VAL A 166 0.71 -9.21 -12.60
N GLN A 167 0.60 -8.71 -13.83
CA GLN A 167 -0.40 -7.71 -14.23
C GLN A 167 -1.85 -8.13 -13.94
N GLU A 168 -2.16 -9.43 -14.01
CA GLU A 168 -3.50 -9.92 -13.72
C GLU A 168 -3.88 -9.71 -12.25
N ILE A 169 -2.93 -9.93 -11.33
CA ILE A 169 -3.11 -9.62 -9.90
C ILE A 169 -3.31 -8.11 -9.72
N ILE A 170 -2.44 -7.29 -10.32
CA ILE A 170 -2.51 -5.82 -10.25
C ILE A 170 -3.88 -5.31 -10.75
N ASN A 171 -4.37 -5.83 -11.88
CA ASN A 171 -5.66 -5.43 -12.45
C ASN A 171 -6.83 -5.75 -11.53
N ASN A 172 -6.80 -6.90 -10.84
CA ASN A 172 -7.86 -7.35 -9.95
C ASN A 172 -7.78 -6.73 -8.54
N SER A 173 -6.61 -6.25 -8.11
CA SER A 173 -6.45 -5.51 -6.84
C SER A 173 -7.14 -4.14 -6.89
N ASP A 174 -7.64 -3.68 -5.76
CA ASP A 174 -8.26 -2.34 -5.65
C ASP A 174 -7.20 -1.25 -5.42
N VAL A 175 -6.11 -1.61 -4.76
CA VAL A 175 -4.98 -0.76 -4.36
C VAL A 175 -3.67 -1.55 -4.45
N LEU A 176 -2.54 -0.84 -4.54
CA LEU A 176 -1.20 -1.45 -4.62
C LEU A 176 -0.39 -1.14 -3.35
N PHE A 177 0.26 -2.17 -2.81
CA PHE A 177 1.08 -2.10 -1.60
C PHE A 177 2.51 -2.60 -1.86
N PRO A 178 3.27 -1.96 -2.76
CA PRO A 178 4.68 -2.30 -2.94
C PRO A 178 5.43 -2.07 -1.63
N SER A 179 6.47 -2.86 -1.34
CA SER A 179 7.34 -2.60 -0.19
C SER A 179 8.58 -1.83 -0.64
N ILE A 180 9.05 -0.94 0.20
CA ILE A 180 10.35 -0.31 0.05
C ILE A 180 10.91 -0.24 1.45
N TYR A 181 11.99 -0.96 1.72
CA TYR A 181 12.59 -1.08 3.05
C TYR A 181 14.07 -0.74 2.93
N ILE A 182 14.62 -0.11 3.97
CA ILE A 182 16.04 0.25 4.00
C ILE A 182 16.84 -0.94 4.52
N PHE A 183 17.87 -1.35 3.79
CA PHE A 183 18.73 -2.46 4.18
C PHE A 183 20.04 -2.00 4.81
N TYR A 184 20.57 -0.85 4.38
CA TYR A 184 21.93 -0.39 4.70
C TYR A 184 21.99 1.09 5.09
N ASN A 185 23.01 1.39 5.88
CA ASN A 185 23.44 2.75 6.26
C ASN A 185 24.91 2.67 6.72
N ASN A 186 25.79 2.16 5.85
CA ASN A 186 27.17 1.84 6.22
C ASN A 186 28.09 3.07 6.18
N THR A 187 27.78 4.04 5.32
CA THR A 187 28.56 5.26 5.09
C THR A 187 27.74 6.48 5.43
N ASP A 188 26.80 6.84 4.56
CA ASP A 188 25.87 7.94 4.70
C ASP A 188 24.50 7.51 4.14
N PHE A 189 23.43 7.87 4.86
CA PHE A 189 22.08 7.42 4.50
C PHE A 189 21.68 7.95 3.13
N ALA A 190 21.95 9.23 2.88
CA ALA A 190 21.53 9.91 1.67
C ALA A 190 22.27 9.34 0.45
N ALA A 191 23.59 9.19 0.57
CA ALA A 191 24.42 8.61 -0.48
C ALA A 191 24.01 7.16 -0.84
N GLU A 192 23.62 6.35 0.14
CA GLU A 192 23.24 4.95 -0.11
C GLU A 192 21.81 4.80 -0.62
N ASN A 193 20.86 5.61 -0.13
CA ASN A 193 19.44 5.30 -0.26
C ASN A 193 18.65 6.26 -1.15
N ILE A 194 19.09 7.51 -1.38
CA ILE A 194 18.23 8.48 -2.11
C ILE A 194 17.88 8.02 -3.52
N ASP A 195 18.84 7.53 -4.29
CA ASP A 195 18.56 7.09 -5.66
C ASP A 195 17.72 5.81 -5.66
N TYR A 196 17.96 4.90 -4.71
CA TYR A 196 17.11 3.72 -4.48
C TYR A 196 15.65 4.12 -4.24
N LEU A 197 15.43 5.09 -3.36
CA LEU A 197 14.11 5.61 -3.02
C LEU A 197 13.45 6.26 -4.23
N LYS A 198 14.16 7.13 -4.94
CA LYS A 198 13.62 7.83 -6.11
C LYS A 198 13.26 6.87 -7.23
N ASP A 199 14.16 5.96 -7.59
CA ASP A 199 13.97 5.04 -8.72
C ASP A 199 12.78 4.12 -8.49
N ASN A 200 12.74 3.43 -7.34
CA ASN A 200 11.64 2.54 -7.01
C ASN A 200 10.32 3.31 -6.84
N THR A 201 10.31 4.44 -6.15
CA THR A 201 9.09 5.25 -5.96
C THR A 201 8.53 5.71 -7.32
N LYS A 202 9.40 6.18 -8.22
CA LYS A 202 9.02 6.62 -9.56
C LYS A 202 8.39 5.49 -10.37
N GLU A 203 8.95 4.28 -10.30
CA GLU A 203 8.43 3.12 -10.99
C GLU A 203 7.11 2.61 -10.39
N MET A 204 6.95 2.61 -9.07
CA MET A 204 5.66 2.31 -8.44
C MET A 204 4.58 3.30 -8.91
N ILE A 205 4.88 4.60 -8.96
CA ILE A 205 3.94 5.62 -9.45
C ILE A 205 3.62 5.39 -10.93
N ARG A 206 4.62 5.08 -11.76
CA ARG A 206 4.43 4.76 -13.18
C ARG A 206 3.48 3.56 -13.34
N ILE A 207 3.71 2.48 -12.61
CA ILE A 207 2.86 1.28 -12.63
C ILE A 207 1.44 1.63 -12.17
N GLY A 208 1.29 2.36 -11.05
CA GLY A 208 -0.01 2.84 -10.60
C GLY A 208 -0.73 3.70 -11.64
N LYS A 209 -0.01 4.50 -12.44
CA LYS A 209 -0.59 5.26 -13.55
C LYS A 209 -1.02 4.36 -14.71
N ILE A 210 -0.22 3.36 -15.09
CA ILE A 210 -0.52 2.40 -16.16
C ILE A 210 -1.81 1.63 -15.86
N TYR A 211 -1.96 1.14 -14.63
CA TYR A 211 -3.09 0.30 -14.24
C TYR A 211 -4.24 1.08 -13.57
N ASN A 212 -4.14 2.42 -13.53
CA ASN A 212 -5.08 3.30 -12.85
C ASN A 212 -5.37 2.86 -11.40
N LYS A 213 -4.32 2.56 -10.65
CA LYS A 213 -4.38 2.15 -9.24
C LYS A 213 -3.77 3.22 -8.34
N LYS A 214 -4.27 3.24 -7.10
CA LYS A 214 -3.62 3.98 -6.02
C LYS A 214 -2.44 3.19 -5.48
N VAL A 215 -1.38 3.89 -5.10
CA VAL A 215 -0.12 3.31 -4.65
C VAL A 215 0.17 3.76 -3.23
N TYR A 216 0.29 2.79 -2.32
CA TYR A 216 0.54 3.00 -0.90
C TYR A 216 1.74 2.16 -0.48
N PRO A 217 2.98 2.61 -0.71
CA PRO A 217 4.13 1.78 -0.40
C PRO A 217 4.27 1.55 1.10
N PHE A 218 4.67 0.34 1.47
CA PHE A 218 5.06 0.00 2.83
C PHE A 218 6.48 0.46 3.12
N ILE A 219 6.66 1.09 4.28
CA ILE A 219 7.97 1.44 4.84
C ILE A 219 8.11 0.89 6.25
N MET A 220 9.37 0.72 6.68
CA MET A 220 9.74 0.37 8.06
C MET A 220 10.50 1.52 8.70
N SER A 221 10.38 1.67 10.02
CA SER A 221 11.23 2.54 10.82
C SER A 221 12.51 1.85 11.33
N ARG A 222 12.73 0.60 10.92
CA ARG A 222 13.90 -0.22 11.23
C ARG A 222 14.55 -0.72 9.95
N TYR A 223 15.86 -0.96 10.00
CA TYR A 223 16.57 -1.62 8.91
C TYR A 223 16.03 -3.04 8.72
N HIS A 224 15.98 -3.48 7.47
CA HIS A 224 15.47 -4.79 7.10
C HIS A 224 16.14 -5.92 7.90
N PRO A 225 15.39 -6.91 8.43
CA PRO A 225 15.94 -7.94 9.32
C PRO A 225 17.03 -8.82 8.67
N SER A 226 17.03 -8.94 7.33
CA SER A 226 18.03 -9.74 6.60
C SER A 226 19.45 -9.16 6.64
N THR A 227 19.65 -7.91 7.09
CA THR A 227 20.98 -7.32 7.20
C THR A 227 21.63 -7.68 8.53
N ALA A 228 22.61 -8.60 8.52
CA ALA A 228 23.22 -9.15 9.74
C ALA A 228 23.72 -8.11 10.76
N LYS A 229 24.34 -7.00 10.31
CA LYS A 229 24.94 -6.00 11.22
C LYS A 229 23.90 -5.06 11.83
N ILE A 230 23.05 -4.46 11.00
CA ILE A 230 22.16 -3.36 11.42
C ILE A 230 20.67 -3.71 11.40
N GLY A 231 20.26 -4.87 10.87
CA GLY A 231 18.87 -5.32 10.77
C GLY A 231 18.14 -5.28 12.12
N ASN A 232 16.86 -4.93 12.12
CA ASN A 232 16.05 -4.55 13.28
C ASN A 232 16.54 -3.31 14.07
N GLY A 233 17.69 -2.74 13.70
CA GLY A 233 18.15 -1.48 14.25
C GLY A 233 17.23 -0.34 13.81
N ARG A 234 16.98 0.59 14.73
CA ARG A 234 16.17 1.77 14.45
C ARG A 234 16.86 2.67 13.43
N ILE A 235 16.10 3.12 12.43
CA ILE A 235 16.52 4.20 11.53
C ILE A 235 16.45 5.50 12.35
N SER A 236 17.52 6.30 12.32
CA SER A 236 17.54 7.56 13.06
C SER A 236 16.39 8.47 12.63
N THR A 237 15.92 9.34 13.52
CA THR A 237 14.82 10.29 13.23
C THR A 237 15.08 11.10 11.96
N GLU A 238 16.33 11.53 11.74
CA GLU A 238 16.70 12.32 10.57
C GLU A 238 16.75 11.49 9.29
N ASN A 239 17.27 10.26 9.36
CA ASN A 239 17.27 9.35 8.21
C ASN A 239 15.84 8.94 7.84
N PHE A 240 14.96 8.71 8.84
CA PHE A 240 13.56 8.42 8.61
C PHE A 240 12.81 9.61 8.01
N ARG A 241 13.14 10.85 8.42
CA ARG A 241 12.62 12.06 7.77
C ARG A 241 13.03 12.11 6.30
N THR A 242 14.32 11.94 6.01
CA THR A 242 14.83 11.90 4.63
C THR A 242 14.11 10.82 3.84
N TYR A 243 13.97 9.62 4.39
CA TYR A 243 13.26 8.50 3.78
C TYR A 243 11.84 8.88 3.33
N VAL A 244 11.03 9.35 4.27
CA VAL A 244 9.64 9.75 3.98
C VAL A 244 9.59 10.91 2.99
N SER A 245 10.44 11.92 3.17
CA SER A 245 10.46 13.12 2.34
C SER A 245 10.82 12.80 0.88
N GLU A 246 11.82 11.95 0.63
CA GLU A 246 12.18 11.51 -0.72
C GLU A 246 11.01 10.80 -1.42
N MET A 247 10.29 9.93 -0.70
CA MET A 247 9.14 9.22 -1.26
C MET A 247 7.96 10.16 -1.56
N MET A 248 7.61 11.02 -0.60
CA MET A 248 6.49 11.97 -0.76
C MET A 248 6.76 13.05 -1.83
N LYS A 249 8.03 13.40 -2.06
CA LYS A 249 8.40 14.40 -3.08
C LYS A 249 8.55 13.84 -4.49
N THR A 250 8.88 12.56 -4.63
CA THR A 250 9.10 11.92 -5.94
C THR A 250 7.85 12.02 -6.82
N ASP A 251 8.06 12.54 -8.04
CA ASP A 251 7.00 12.74 -9.03
C ASP A 251 7.29 11.92 -10.29
N TYR A 252 6.23 11.34 -10.85
CA TYR A 252 6.22 10.78 -12.19
C TYR A 252 5.06 11.34 -13.00
N LYS A 253 5.38 12.24 -13.95
CA LYS A 253 4.41 12.85 -14.87
C LYS A 253 3.24 13.51 -14.14
N GLY A 254 3.55 14.31 -13.11
CA GLY A 254 2.58 15.07 -12.32
C GLY A 254 1.81 14.24 -11.30
N LYS A 255 2.19 12.97 -11.09
CA LYS A 255 1.61 12.08 -10.08
C LYS A 255 2.68 11.75 -9.03
N LYS A 256 2.27 11.72 -7.76
CA LYS A 256 3.04 11.22 -6.62
C LYS A 256 2.43 9.93 -6.08
N VAL A 257 3.03 9.31 -5.08
CA VAL A 257 2.35 8.25 -4.32
C VAL A 257 1.05 8.77 -3.71
N ASP A 258 0.05 7.91 -3.60
CA ASP A 258 -1.26 8.27 -3.03
C ASP A 258 -1.21 8.32 -1.50
N GLY A 259 -0.19 7.69 -0.91
CA GLY A 259 0.14 7.74 0.51
C GLY A 259 1.28 6.79 0.84
N ILE A 260 1.64 6.69 2.11
CA ILE A 260 2.66 5.74 2.61
C ILE A 260 2.09 5.00 3.81
N VAL A 261 2.36 3.68 3.89
CA VAL A 261 1.99 2.84 5.02
C VAL A 261 3.20 2.58 5.90
N LEU A 262 3.16 3.03 7.15
CA LEU A 262 4.13 2.59 8.15
C LEU A 262 3.77 1.16 8.59
N TRP A 263 4.58 0.18 8.20
CA TRP A 263 4.52 -1.15 8.79
C TRP A 263 5.34 -1.15 10.07
N ASN A 264 4.67 -1.37 11.19
CA ASN A 264 5.33 -1.44 12.49
C ASN A 264 5.02 -2.76 13.17
N PHE A 265 6.09 -3.50 13.48
CA PHE A 265 6.05 -4.83 14.09
C PHE A 265 6.80 -4.86 15.43
N ASP A 266 7.15 -3.70 16.01
CA ASP A 266 7.95 -3.65 17.24
C ASP A 266 7.23 -4.27 18.44
N ASP A 267 5.90 -4.18 18.51
CA ASP A 267 5.15 -4.85 19.57
C ASP A 267 5.27 -6.38 19.49
N TYR A 268 5.24 -6.92 18.26
CA TYR A 268 5.46 -8.34 18.03
C TYR A 268 6.91 -8.71 18.36
N SER A 269 7.87 -7.96 17.83
CA SER A 269 9.29 -8.20 18.08
C SER A 269 9.67 -8.11 19.55
N TYR A 270 9.07 -7.21 20.32
CA TYR A 270 9.24 -7.15 21.76
C TYR A 270 8.74 -8.43 22.43
N ARG A 271 7.55 -8.95 22.06
CA ARG A 271 7.00 -10.19 22.61
C ARG A 271 7.85 -11.42 22.31
N ILE A 272 8.55 -11.45 21.18
CA ILE A 272 9.46 -12.55 20.80
C ILE A 272 10.91 -12.31 21.24
N ASN A 273 11.16 -11.33 22.11
CA ASN A 273 12.48 -11.01 22.65
C ASN A 273 13.54 -10.63 21.61
N GLU A 274 13.16 -9.83 20.60
CA GLU A 274 14.13 -9.29 19.65
C GLU A 274 15.19 -8.42 20.37
N PRO A 275 16.49 -8.74 20.25
CA PRO A 275 17.54 -8.12 21.08
C PRO A 275 17.67 -6.60 20.98
N LYS A 276 17.60 -6.03 19.77
CA LYS A 276 17.78 -4.58 19.56
C LYS A 276 16.60 -3.77 20.10
N ILE A 277 15.39 -4.31 20.00
CA ILE A 277 14.20 -3.67 20.58
C ILE A 277 14.24 -3.70 22.10
N HIS A 278 14.64 -4.84 22.69
CA HIS A 278 14.82 -4.95 24.14
C HIS A 278 15.95 -4.07 24.67
N GLU A 279 17.08 -3.99 23.95
CA GLU A 279 18.19 -3.11 24.31
C GLU A 279 17.74 -1.65 24.30
N GLU A 280 17.02 -1.21 23.27
CA GLU A 280 16.47 0.14 23.16
C GLU A 280 15.49 0.43 24.30
N PHE A 281 14.54 -0.48 24.53
CA PHE A 281 13.53 -0.35 25.57
C PHE A 281 14.14 -0.28 26.98
N SER A 282 15.16 -1.10 27.27
CA SER A 282 15.80 -1.17 28.59
C SER A 282 16.36 0.18 29.08
N LYS A 283 16.65 1.10 28.14
CA LYS A 283 17.17 2.45 28.40
C LYS A 283 16.08 3.46 28.80
N SER A 284 14.81 3.14 28.58
CA SER A 284 13.70 4.11 28.63
C SER A 284 13.14 4.42 30.03
N LYS A 285 13.40 3.56 31.04
CA LYS A 285 12.86 3.64 32.41
C LYS A 285 11.32 3.74 32.52
N ILE A 286 10.58 3.52 31.44
CA ILE A 286 9.11 3.53 31.38
C ILE A 286 8.61 2.13 30.98
N ASN A 287 7.30 1.90 31.06
CA ASN A 287 6.72 0.66 30.54
C ASN A 287 6.75 0.64 29.01
N PHE A 288 6.75 -0.56 28.43
CA PHE A 288 6.90 -0.75 27.00
C PHE A 288 5.80 -0.07 26.19
N ASP A 289 4.54 -0.14 26.63
CA ASP A 289 3.41 0.46 25.92
C ASP A 289 3.60 1.98 25.74
N LYS A 290 4.01 2.70 26.80
CA LYS A 290 4.29 4.14 26.72
C LYS A 290 5.50 4.47 25.85
N PHE A 291 6.56 3.66 25.94
CA PHE A 291 7.74 3.79 25.08
C PHE A 291 7.36 3.62 23.61
N TYR A 292 6.57 2.59 23.32
CA TYR A 292 6.13 2.23 21.99
C TYR A 292 5.17 3.26 21.39
N ASP A 293 4.21 3.76 22.17
CA ASP A 293 3.33 4.86 21.78
C ASP A 293 4.12 6.10 21.40
N SER A 294 5.04 6.53 22.27
CA SER A 294 5.90 7.69 22.04
C SER A 294 6.70 7.54 20.75
N TYR A 295 7.23 6.33 20.52
CA TYR A 295 7.99 6.02 19.31
C TYR A 295 7.13 6.09 18.05
N ILE A 296 6.02 5.37 17.97
CA ILE A 296 5.14 5.37 16.79
C ILE A 296 4.59 6.78 16.52
N ILE A 297 4.12 7.48 17.55
CA ILE A 297 3.59 8.85 17.41
C ILE A 297 4.67 9.78 16.87
N SER A 298 5.93 9.63 17.27
CA SER A 298 7.03 10.43 16.71
C SER A 298 7.23 10.18 15.21
N LEU A 299 7.14 8.92 14.75
CA LEU A 299 7.26 8.55 13.34
C LEU A 299 6.08 9.08 12.51
N LEU A 300 4.86 8.91 13.02
CA LEU A 300 3.66 9.41 12.35
C LEU A 300 3.64 10.93 12.24
N ASN A 301 4.13 11.64 13.27
CA ASN A 301 4.32 13.09 13.20
C ASN A 301 5.31 13.52 12.10
N ILE A 302 6.36 12.73 11.84
CA ILE A 302 7.26 12.99 10.71
C ILE A 302 6.47 12.80 9.40
N MET A 303 5.76 11.69 9.25
CA MET A 303 4.97 11.42 8.04
C MET A 303 3.91 12.47 7.75
N ILE A 304 3.24 13.00 8.78
CA ILE A 304 2.25 14.08 8.64
C ILE A 304 2.90 15.39 8.18
N LYS A 305 4.13 15.68 8.64
CA LYS A 305 4.86 16.91 8.28
C LYS A 305 5.44 16.86 6.87
N GLU A 306 5.80 15.68 6.37
CA GLU A 306 6.48 15.50 5.08
C GLU A 306 5.53 15.24 3.89
N ARG A 307 4.21 15.11 4.11
CA ARG A 307 3.22 14.84 3.04
C ARG A 307 2.91 16.07 2.17
#